data_AF-A0A095WPH2-F1
#
_entry.id   AF-A0A095WPH2-F1
#
_cell.length_a   1.000
_cell.length_b   1.000
_cell.length_c   1.000
_cell.angle_alpha   90.00
_cell.angle_beta   90.00
_cell.angle_gamma   90.00
#
_symmetry.space_group_name_H-M   'P 1'
#
loop_
_entity.id
_entity.type
_entity.pdbx_description
1 polymer ?
#
loop_
_entity_poly.entity_id
_entity_poly.type
_entity_poly.pdbx_seq_one_letter_code
_entity_poly.pdbx_strand_id
1 'polypeptide(L)'
;MTKAGIIRTGIGGWTFEPWEGTFYPDKLPKKKQLEYAASKLAVIEVNGTYYGAQKPETFAKWAADVPDGFIFSLKASRFTTNRKVLAEAGESIEKFLGQGLTELGDHLGPLLWQFAPTKKFEPDDFEAFLKLLPNKLDGLKLAHVVEVRHDTFKVPEFVALLAKYNIAPVCADHFDYPMIADVTADFVYARLQKGSDEIKTCYAEEDMKAWAKRLETWAEGDVPDDLPLVDDKHRPKKEPRDVFAFFIHEGKVNAPYGAMAMRELLESRS
;
A
#
# COMPACT_ATOMS: atom_id res chain seq x y z
N MET A 1 -16.86 -20.13 1.83
CA MET A 1 -16.39 -18.73 1.76
C MET A 1 -15.70 -18.42 3.07
N THR A 2 -14.51 -17.81 3.05
CA THR A 2 -13.85 -17.36 4.27
C THR A 2 -14.71 -16.31 4.97
N LYS A 3 -14.67 -16.25 6.31
CA LYS A 3 -15.45 -15.27 7.07
C LYS A 3 -14.88 -13.84 6.98
N ALA A 4 -13.59 -13.72 6.68
CA ALA A 4 -12.87 -12.46 6.52
C ALA A 4 -11.83 -12.60 5.38
N GLY A 5 -11.34 -11.47 4.87
CA GLY A 5 -10.20 -11.41 3.95
C GLY A 5 -8.88 -11.46 4.70
N ILE A 6 -7.77 -11.48 3.96
CA ILE A 6 -6.43 -11.66 4.55
C ILE A 6 -5.85 -10.28 4.91
N ILE A 7 -5.49 -10.10 6.17
CA ILE A 7 -4.77 -8.91 6.65
C ILE A 7 -3.27 -9.15 6.53
N ARG A 8 -2.58 -8.27 5.81
CA ARG A 8 -1.12 -8.30 5.62
C ARG A 8 -0.50 -7.02 6.16
N THR A 9 0.36 -7.18 7.16
CA THR A 9 1.13 -6.08 7.74
C THR A 9 2.57 -6.09 7.23
N GLY A 10 3.12 -4.91 6.99
CA GLY A 10 4.39 -4.76 6.31
C GLY A 10 5.04 -3.40 6.47
N ILE A 11 6.09 -3.19 5.68
CA ILE A 11 6.95 -1.99 5.71
C ILE A 11 7.21 -1.44 4.31
N GLY A 12 7.74 -0.21 4.24
CA GLY A 12 8.24 0.39 3.00
C GLY A 12 9.70 0.08 2.71
N GLY A 13 9.94 -0.86 1.79
CA GLY A 13 11.28 -1.32 1.40
C GLY A 13 11.98 -2.19 2.45
N TRP A 14 13.12 -2.76 2.09
CA TRP A 14 13.94 -3.64 2.95
C TRP A 14 15.42 -3.22 3.00
N THR A 15 15.76 -2.06 2.44
CA THR A 15 17.14 -1.55 2.47
C THR A 15 17.14 -0.24 3.24
N PHE A 16 17.56 -0.32 4.50
CA PHE A 16 17.68 0.83 5.39
C PHE A 16 18.76 0.54 6.42
N GLU A 17 19.84 1.31 6.39
CA GLU A 17 21.04 1.08 7.21
C GLU A 17 20.75 1.01 8.73
N PRO A 18 19.86 1.85 9.31
CA PRO A 18 19.51 1.74 10.74
C PRO A 18 18.86 0.40 11.16
N TRP A 19 18.42 -0.43 10.22
CA TRP A 19 17.93 -1.77 10.51
C TRP A 19 19.06 -2.80 10.68
N GLU A 20 20.28 -2.49 10.26
CA GLU A 20 21.45 -3.37 10.42
C GLU A 20 21.87 -3.44 11.90
N GLY A 21 21.85 -4.64 12.48
CA GLY A 21 22.15 -4.85 13.90
C GLY A 21 20.97 -4.57 14.86
N THR A 22 19.84 -4.06 14.34
CA THR A 22 18.60 -3.92 15.11
C THR A 22 17.58 -4.95 14.64
N PHE A 23 16.98 -4.76 13.48
CA PHE A 23 16.02 -5.70 12.88
C PHE A 23 16.74 -6.84 12.15
N TYR A 24 17.78 -6.53 11.39
CA TYR A 24 18.64 -7.51 10.74
C TYR A 24 19.69 -8.03 11.72
N PRO A 25 19.99 -9.34 11.71
CA PRO A 25 21.11 -9.89 12.46
C PRO A 25 22.42 -9.18 12.12
N ASP A 26 23.31 -9.09 13.10
CA ASP A 26 24.63 -8.50 12.88
C ASP A 26 25.34 -9.18 11.69
N LYS A 27 25.95 -8.36 10.82
CA LYS A 27 26.65 -8.78 9.60
C LYS A 27 25.82 -9.53 8.56
N LEU A 28 24.48 -9.46 8.60
CA LEU A 28 23.64 -10.02 7.54
C LEU A 28 23.99 -9.38 6.18
N PRO A 29 24.38 -10.16 5.14
CA PRO A 29 24.67 -9.58 3.83
C PRO A 29 23.44 -8.89 3.22
N LYS A 30 23.61 -7.72 2.60
CA LYS A 30 22.51 -6.96 1.96
C LYS A 30 21.65 -7.80 1.01
N LYS A 31 22.27 -8.71 0.24
CA LYS A 31 21.55 -9.62 -0.68
C LYS A 31 20.61 -10.63 0.02
N LYS A 32 20.72 -10.79 1.34
CA LYS A 32 19.88 -11.66 2.18
C LYS A 32 18.85 -10.88 3.01
N GLN A 33 18.86 -9.54 2.96
CA GLN A 33 17.94 -8.71 3.74
C GLN A 33 16.49 -8.89 3.31
N LEU A 34 16.22 -9.10 2.01
CA LEU A 34 14.87 -9.38 1.52
C LEU A 34 14.33 -10.70 2.09
N GLU A 35 15.07 -11.80 1.91
CA GLU A 35 14.74 -13.12 2.45
C GLU A 35 14.49 -13.07 3.97
N TYR A 36 15.37 -12.39 4.71
CA TYR A 36 15.17 -12.22 6.14
C TYR A 36 13.91 -11.42 6.47
N ALA A 37 13.68 -10.27 5.81
CA ALA A 37 12.50 -9.45 6.06
C ALA A 37 11.20 -10.20 5.73
N ALA A 38 11.18 -10.93 4.62
CA ALA A 38 10.04 -11.72 4.19
C ALA A 38 9.75 -12.93 5.11
N SER A 39 10.75 -13.43 5.85
CA SER A 39 10.51 -14.42 6.91
C SER A 39 9.76 -13.86 8.13
N LYS A 40 9.70 -12.53 8.28
CA LYS A 40 9.12 -11.84 9.45
C LYS A 40 7.83 -11.09 9.13
N LEU A 41 7.60 -10.75 7.86
CA LEU A 41 6.51 -9.88 7.41
C LEU A 41 5.66 -10.58 6.35
N ALA A 42 4.45 -10.08 6.08
CA ALA A 42 3.56 -10.64 5.06
C ALA A 42 3.56 -9.84 3.76
N VAL A 43 3.96 -8.56 3.81
CA VAL A 43 3.97 -7.67 2.65
C VAL A 43 5.09 -6.64 2.75
N ILE A 44 5.62 -6.22 1.59
CA ILE A 44 6.53 -5.08 1.48
C ILE A 44 6.04 -4.13 0.38
N GLU A 45 6.05 -2.83 0.65
CA GLU A 45 5.86 -1.80 -0.37
C GLU A 45 7.22 -1.41 -0.97
N VAL A 46 7.44 -1.81 -2.22
CA VAL A 46 8.66 -1.52 -2.98
C VAL A 46 8.65 -0.07 -3.43
N ASN A 47 9.61 0.70 -2.90
CA ASN A 47 9.80 2.10 -3.26
C ASN A 47 10.90 2.33 -4.32
N GLY A 48 11.76 1.33 -4.59
CA GLY A 48 12.87 1.47 -5.54
C GLY A 48 12.42 1.79 -6.97
N THR A 49 11.29 1.24 -7.39
CA THR A 49 10.63 1.46 -8.69
C THR A 49 10.18 2.91 -8.90
N TYR A 50 9.94 3.67 -7.83
CA TYR A 50 9.60 5.10 -7.90
C TYR A 50 10.76 5.93 -8.48
N TYR A 51 12.00 5.56 -8.14
CA TYR A 51 13.22 6.30 -8.47
C TYR A 51 13.92 5.78 -9.73
N GLY A 52 13.84 4.48 -9.99
CA GLY A 52 14.55 3.86 -11.10
C GLY A 52 13.83 2.63 -11.64
N ALA A 53 13.97 2.42 -12.95
CA ALA A 53 13.45 1.22 -13.60
C ALA A 53 14.19 -0.02 -13.09
N GLN A 54 13.45 -1.11 -12.93
CA GLN A 54 13.99 -2.42 -12.64
C GLN A 54 14.01 -3.26 -13.92
N LYS A 55 14.76 -4.36 -13.90
CA LYS A 55 14.75 -5.35 -14.98
C LYS A 55 13.86 -6.54 -14.61
N PRO A 56 13.30 -7.27 -15.60
CA PRO A 56 12.51 -8.47 -15.33
C PRO A 56 13.21 -9.47 -14.40
N GLU A 57 14.51 -9.70 -14.57
CA GLU A 57 15.28 -10.63 -13.73
C GLU A 57 15.36 -10.19 -12.26
N THR A 58 15.19 -8.89 -11.99
CA THR A 58 15.15 -8.36 -10.62
C THR A 58 13.85 -8.74 -9.92
N PHE A 59 12.71 -8.61 -10.62
CA PHE A 59 11.41 -9.03 -10.12
C PHE A 59 11.35 -10.55 -9.92
N ALA A 60 11.82 -11.33 -10.90
CA ALA A 60 11.90 -12.79 -10.79
C ALA A 60 12.76 -13.22 -9.60
N LYS A 61 13.88 -12.51 -9.36
CA LYS A 61 14.72 -12.76 -8.18
C LYS A 61 13.99 -12.43 -6.88
N TRP A 62 13.27 -11.31 -6.81
CA TRP A 62 12.51 -10.96 -5.60
C TRP A 62 11.44 -12.00 -5.29
N ALA A 63 10.72 -12.49 -6.30
CA ALA A 63 9.75 -13.58 -6.13
C ALA A 63 10.40 -14.85 -5.58
N ALA A 64 11.57 -15.23 -6.11
CA ALA A 64 12.29 -16.43 -5.66
C ALA A 64 12.90 -16.32 -4.25
N ASP A 65 13.09 -15.10 -3.72
CA ASP A 65 13.71 -14.86 -2.42
C ASP A 65 12.69 -14.76 -1.27
N VAL A 66 11.38 -14.92 -1.52
CA VAL A 66 10.30 -14.79 -0.51
C VAL A 66 9.46 -16.06 -0.40
N PRO A 67 8.81 -16.33 0.75
CA PRO A 67 7.94 -17.50 0.91
C PRO A 67 6.60 -17.33 0.18
N ASP A 68 5.95 -18.45 -0.12
CA ASP A 68 4.59 -18.48 -0.67
C ASP A 68 3.62 -17.61 0.14
N GLY A 69 2.74 -16.89 -0.56
CA GLY A 69 1.76 -15.98 0.05
C GLY A 69 2.30 -14.61 0.48
N PHE A 70 3.62 -14.40 0.44
CA PHE A 70 4.21 -13.06 0.63
C PHE A 70 3.83 -12.13 -0.53
N ILE A 71 3.51 -10.87 -0.27
CA ILE A 71 3.08 -9.93 -1.32
C ILE A 71 4.02 -8.74 -1.45
N PHE A 72 4.24 -8.28 -2.67
CA PHE A 72 4.88 -7.00 -2.98
C PHE A 72 3.86 -5.99 -3.49
N SER A 73 3.69 -4.88 -2.78
CA SER A 73 3.07 -3.68 -3.33
C SER A 73 4.13 -2.88 -4.08
N LEU A 74 3.86 -2.40 -5.29
CA LEU A 74 4.84 -1.67 -6.09
C LEU A 74 4.47 -0.20 -6.23
N LYS A 75 5.34 0.69 -5.77
CA LYS A 75 5.17 2.11 -6.00
C LYS A 75 5.53 2.46 -7.44
N ALA A 76 4.58 3.02 -8.17
CA ALA A 76 4.76 3.41 -9.56
C ALA A 76 5.88 4.45 -9.73
N SER A 77 6.48 4.48 -10.92
CA SER A 77 7.53 5.46 -11.24
C SER A 77 7.02 6.88 -11.04
N ARG A 78 7.85 7.77 -10.47
CA ARG A 78 7.52 9.20 -10.30
C ARG A 78 7.10 9.89 -11.61
N PHE A 79 7.54 9.40 -12.76
CA PHE A 79 7.17 9.95 -14.07
C PHE A 79 5.70 9.70 -14.45
N THR A 80 5.03 8.77 -13.76
CA THR A 80 3.60 8.49 -13.97
C THR A 80 2.71 9.50 -13.23
N THR A 81 3.10 9.89 -12.01
CA THR A 81 2.25 10.68 -11.11
C THR A 81 2.69 12.14 -10.93
N ASN A 82 3.97 12.46 -11.11
CA ASN A 82 4.49 13.84 -11.01
C ASN A 82 4.35 14.57 -12.35
N ARG A 83 3.12 14.73 -12.82
CA ARG A 83 2.78 15.39 -14.09
C ARG A 83 1.89 16.60 -13.86
N LYS A 84 1.99 17.59 -14.76
CA LYS A 84 1.05 18.72 -14.78
C LYS A 84 -0.34 18.27 -15.22
N VAL A 85 -0.41 17.49 -16.30
CA VAL A 85 -1.63 16.87 -16.85
C VAL A 85 -1.48 15.36 -16.70
N LEU A 86 -2.37 14.73 -15.92
CA LEU A 86 -2.31 13.30 -15.65
C LEU A 86 -2.74 12.45 -16.86
N ALA A 87 -3.61 12.98 -17.72
CA ALA A 87 -4.03 12.31 -18.96
C ALA A 87 -2.84 11.98 -19.90
N GLU A 88 -1.71 12.68 -19.77
CA GLU A 88 -0.50 12.45 -20.56
C GLU A 88 0.43 11.36 -19.98
N ALA A 89 0.00 10.64 -18.93
CA ALA A 89 0.82 9.64 -18.26
C ALA A 89 1.01 8.33 -19.04
N GLY A 90 0.28 8.12 -20.13
CA GLY A 90 0.16 6.83 -20.84
C GLY A 90 1.51 6.15 -21.13
N GLU A 91 2.41 6.82 -21.85
CA GLU A 91 3.72 6.27 -22.20
C GLU A 91 4.56 5.91 -20.95
N SER A 92 4.45 6.71 -19.87
CA SER A 92 5.16 6.41 -18.62
C SER A 92 4.54 5.25 -17.85
N ILE A 93 3.22 5.07 -17.93
CA ILE A 93 2.52 3.93 -17.35
C ILE A 93 2.92 2.66 -18.12
N GLU A 94 2.86 2.68 -19.46
CA GLU A 94 3.28 1.57 -20.31
C GLU A 94 4.74 1.18 -20.03
N LYS A 95 5.64 2.17 -19.95
CA LYS A 95 7.04 1.94 -19.59
C LYS A 95 7.21 1.36 -18.19
N PHE A 96 6.38 1.75 -17.23
CA PHE A 96 6.42 1.18 -15.88
C PHE A 96 5.95 -0.27 -15.87
N LEU A 97 4.79 -0.53 -16.47
CA LEU A 97 4.19 -1.87 -16.55
C LEU A 97 5.08 -2.85 -17.36
N GLY A 98 5.75 -2.37 -18.40
CA GLY A 98 6.67 -3.15 -19.23
C GLY A 98 8.03 -3.49 -18.60
N GLN A 99 8.26 -3.22 -17.31
CA GLN A 99 9.53 -3.56 -16.64
C GLN A 99 9.64 -5.04 -16.21
N GLY A 100 8.60 -5.85 -16.48
CA GLY A 100 8.52 -7.24 -16.03
C GLY A 100 7.94 -7.39 -14.62
N LEU A 101 6.96 -6.54 -14.25
CA LEU A 101 6.27 -6.65 -12.97
C LEU A 101 5.61 -8.03 -12.76
N THR A 102 5.18 -8.63 -13.86
CA THR A 102 4.49 -9.93 -13.92
C THR A 102 5.40 -11.11 -13.57
N GLU A 103 6.72 -10.91 -13.57
CA GLU A 103 7.69 -11.89 -13.05
C GLU A 103 7.55 -12.10 -11.52
N LEU A 104 6.82 -11.24 -10.82
CA LEU A 104 6.43 -11.48 -9.42
C LEU A 104 5.37 -12.59 -9.26
N GLY A 105 4.65 -12.94 -10.34
CA GLY A 105 3.61 -13.97 -10.30
C GLY A 105 2.58 -13.71 -9.21
N ASP A 106 2.31 -14.74 -8.40
CA ASP A 106 1.34 -14.69 -7.30
C ASP A 106 1.77 -13.75 -6.15
N HIS A 107 3.02 -13.27 -6.14
CA HIS A 107 3.50 -12.27 -5.19
C HIS A 107 3.18 -10.83 -5.63
N LEU A 108 2.65 -10.60 -6.83
CA LEU A 108 2.29 -9.26 -7.31
C LEU A 108 1.06 -8.73 -6.58
N GLY A 109 1.26 -7.72 -5.74
CA GLY A 109 0.21 -7.01 -5.02
C GLY A 109 -0.22 -5.70 -5.68
N PRO A 110 -0.88 -4.81 -4.91
CA PRO A 110 -1.35 -3.53 -5.42
C PRO A 110 -0.24 -2.63 -6.00
N LEU A 111 -0.56 -1.90 -7.06
CA LEU A 111 0.29 -0.87 -7.64
C LEU A 111 -0.09 0.48 -7.04
N LEU A 112 0.84 1.09 -6.31
CA LEU A 112 0.66 2.37 -5.64
C LEU A 112 1.02 3.56 -6.55
N TRP A 113 0.00 4.36 -6.86
CA TRP A 113 0.08 5.62 -7.59
C TRP A 113 0.04 6.79 -6.61
N GLN A 114 1.21 7.15 -6.07
CA GLN A 114 1.33 8.27 -5.13
C GLN A 114 1.52 9.60 -5.88
N PHE A 115 0.60 10.55 -5.69
CA PHE A 115 0.65 11.87 -6.32
C PHE A 115 1.42 12.89 -5.46
N ALA A 116 2.01 13.89 -6.11
CA ALA A 116 2.66 15.00 -5.42
C ALA A 116 1.64 15.85 -4.62
N PRO A 117 2.03 16.45 -3.48
CA PRO A 117 1.14 17.34 -2.71
C PRO A 117 0.62 18.55 -3.49
N THR A 118 1.32 18.95 -4.56
CA THR A 118 0.91 20.07 -5.43
C THR A 118 -0.17 19.69 -6.44
N LYS A 119 -0.46 18.40 -6.61
CA LYS A 119 -1.51 17.93 -7.52
C LYS A 119 -2.87 18.23 -6.88
N LYS A 120 -3.69 19.01 -7.58
CA LYS A 120 -5.09 19.25 -7.22
C LYS A 120 -5.99 18.30 -7.98
N PHE A 121 -7.14 17.97 -7.39
CA PHE A 121 -8.20 17.22 -8.06
C PHE A 121 -8.83 18.05 -9.17
N GLU A 122 -8.71 17.55 -10.40
CA GLU A 122 -9.41 18.02 -11.59
C GLU A 122 -10.13 16.79 -12.15
N PRO A 123 -11.46 16.66 -12.03
CA PRO A 123 -12.18 15.40 -12.24
C PRO A 123 -11.89 14.73 -13.59
N ASP A 124 -11.92 15.50 -14.68
CA ASP A 124 -11.73 14.97 -16.03
C ASP A 124 -10.28 14.50 -16.28
N ASP A 125 -9.28 15.26 -15.82
CA ASP A 125 -7.86 14.89 -15.93
C ASP A 125 -7.55 13.66 -15.06
N PHE A 126 -8.13 13.61 -13.87
CA PHE A 126 -7.95 12.47 -12.97
C PHE A 126 -8.63 11.21 -13.52
N GLU A 127 -9.88 11.31 -14.02
CA GLU A 127 -10.54 10.17 -14.65
C GLU A 127 -9.80 9.69 -15.90
N ALA A 128 -9.26 10.61 -16.71
CA ALA A 128 -8.43 10.25 -17.86
C ALA A 128 -7.22 9.42 -17.43
N PHE A 129 -6.57 9.75 -16.30
CA PHE A 129 -5.51 8.92 -15.74
C PHE A 129 -5.99 7.54 -15.31
N LEU A 130 -7.13 7.43 -14.62
CA LEU A 130 -7.66 6.12 -14.19
C LEU A 130 -7.96 5.22 -15.40
N LYS A 131 -8.42 5.79 -16.52
CA LYS A 131 -8.67 5.06 -17.79
C LYS A 131 -7.39 4.48 -18.42
N LEU A 132 -6.21 5.02 -18.08
CA LEU A 132 -4.92 4.50 -18.57
C LEU A 132 -4.46 3.26 -17.79
N LEU A 133 -5.08 2.95 -16.65
CA LEU A 133 -4.67 1.85 -15.78
C LEU A 133 -5.34 0.54 -16.23
N PRO A 134 -4.59 -0.46 -16.71
CA PRO A 134 -5.16 -1.70 -17.20
C PRO A 134 -5.55 -2.61 -16.04
N ASN A 135 -6.69 -3.28 -16.14
CA ASN A 135 -7.13 -4.24 -15.11
C ASN A 135 -6.34 -5.57 -15.11
N LYS A 136 -5.55 -5.83 -16.16
CA LYS A 136 -4.74 -7.04 -16.34
C LYS A 136 -3.44 -6.74 -17.09
N LEU A 137 -2.40 -7.52 -16.80
CA LEU A 137 -1.13 -7.53 -17.51
C LEU A 137 -0.58 -8.96 -17.54
N ASP A 138 -0.22 -9.46 -18.72
CA ASP A 138 0.26 -10.83 -18.96
C ASP A 138 -0.58 -11.94 -18.27
N GLY A 139 -1.90 -11.75 -18.23
CA GLY A 139 -2.84 -12.69 -17.61
C GLY A 139 -3.08 -12.48 -16.11
N LEU A 140 -2.23 -11.72 -15.42
CA LEU A 140 -2.42 -11.36 -14.00
C LEU A 140 -3.41 -10.20 -13.87
N LYS A 141 -4.26 -10.24 -12.84
CA LYS A 141 -5.11 -9.11 -12.45
C LYS A 141 -4.25 -8.05 -11.77
N LEU A 142 -4.39 -6.79 -12.17
CA LEU A 142 -3.75 -5.68 -11.47
C LEU A 142 -4.73 -5.05 -10.48
N ALA A 143 -4.26 -4.87 -9.25
CA ALA A 143 -4.91 -4.05 -8.25
C ALA A 143 -4.25 -2.66 -8.22
N HIS A 144 -5.04 -1.59 -8.21
CA HIS A 144 -4.52 -0.23 -8.21
C HIS A 144 -4.95 0.52 -6.96
N VAL A 145 -4.01 1.26 -6.38
CA VAL A 145 -4.26 2.11 -5.22
C VAL A 145 -3.68 3.50 -5.47
N VAL A 146 -4.41 4.55 -5.12
CA VAL A 146 -3.98 5.94 -5.28
C VAL A 146 -3.72 6.58 -3.92
N GLU A 147 -2.63 7.33 -3.80
CA GLU A 147 -2.39 8.19 -2.63
C GLU A 147 -2.37 9.64 -3.07
N VAL A 148 -3.37 10.39 -2.63
CA VAL A 148 -3.52 11.82 -2.86
C VAL A 148 -3.10 12.59 -1.61
N ARG A 149 -2.52 13.77 -1.80
CA ARG A 149 -1.88 14.54 -0.72
C ARG A 149 -2.38 15.97 -0.62
N HIS A 150 -3.52 16.25 -1.25
CA HIS A 150 -4.11 17.59 -1.33
C HIS A 150 -5.60 17.52 -1.01
N ASP A 151 -6.09 18.46 -0.20
CA ASP A 151 -7.47 18.44 0.31
C ASP A 151 -8.55 18.61 -0.76
N THR A 152 -8.22 19.11 -1.95
CA THR A 152 -9.20 19.20 -3.05
C THR A 152 -9.71 17.84 -3.54
N PHE A 153 -9.05 16.74 -3.15
CA PHE A 153 -9.56 15.38 -3.38
C PHE A 153 -10.61 14.93 -2.35
N LYS A 154 -10.82 15.66 -1.25
CA LYS A 154 -11.86 15.36 -0.24
C LYS A 154 -13.24 15.81 -0.75
N VAL A 155 -13.69 15.23 -1.85
CA VAL A 155 -15.02 15.46 -2.44
C VAL A 155 -15.65 14.12 -2.88
N PRO A 156 -16.98 13.95 -2.80
CA PRO A 156 -17.64 12.70 -3.17
C PRO A 156 -17.38 12.24 -4.61
N GLU A 157 -17.17 13.17 -5.55
CA GLU A 157 -16.85 12.87 -6.94
C GLU A 157 -15.56 12.06 -7.09
N PHE A 158 -14.57 12.29 -6.22
CA PHE A 158 -13.35 11.50 -6.18
C PHE A 158 -13.64 10.05 -5.76
N VAL A 159 -14.41 9.86 -4.69
CA VAL A 159 -14.82 8.53 -4.20
C VAL A 159 -15.61 7.79 -5.27
N ALA A 160 -16.53 8.46 -5.95
CA ALA A 160 -17.33 7.89 -7.04
C ALA A 160 -16.47 7.44 -8.23
N LEU A 161 -15.45 8.23 -8.61
CA LEU A 161 -14.50 7.83 -9.65
C LEU A 161 -13.72 6.60 -9.23
N LEU A 162 -13.15 6.56 -8.03
CA LEU A 162 -12.41 5.40 -7.54
C LEU A 162 -13.27 4.13 -7.52
N ALA A 163 -14.52 4.24 -7.05
CA ALA A 163 -15.46 3.12 -7.01
C ALA A 163 -15.82 2.61 -8.41
N LYS A 164 -15.99 3.51 -9.38
CA LYS A 164 -16.28 3.19 -10.79
C LYS A 164 -15.18 2.32 -11.42
N TYR A 165 -13.91 2.55 -11.07
CA TYR A 165 -12.76 1.84 -11.65
C TYR A 165 -12.21 0.72 -10.73
N ASN A 166 -12.83 0.45 -9.58
CA ASN A 166 -12.33 -0.51 -8.56
C ASN A 166 -10.88 -0.19 -8.14
N ILE A 167 -10.63 1.07 -7.79
CA ILE A 167 -9.32 1.57 -7.36
C ILE A 167 -9.44 2.00 -5.90
N ALA A 168 -8.55 1.56 -5.02
CA ALA A 168 -8.58 1.95 -3.62
C ALA A 168 -7.90 3.32 -3.38
N PRO A 169 -8.42 4.20 -2.50
CA PRO A 169 -7.59 5.23 -1.91
C PRO A 169 -6.64 4.61 -0.88
N VAL A 170 -5.49 5.22 -0.67
CA VAL A 170 -4.70 4.97 0.53
C VAL A 170 -5.37 5.67 1.71
N CYS A 171 -5.74 4.89 2.73
CA CYS A 171 -6.02 5.43 4.05
C CYS A 171 -4.69 5.80 4.72
N ALA A 172 -4.27 7.05 4.54
CA ALA A 172 -3.01 7.57 5.05
C ALA A 172 -3.18 8.17 6.46
N ASP A 173 -2.57 7.55 7.47
CA ASP A 173 -2.43 8.15 8.79
C ASP A 173 -1.21 9.06 8.82
N HIS A 174 -1.38 10.28 8.29
CA HIS A 174 -0.31 11.27 8.13
C HIS A 174 -0.67 12.58 8.86
N PHE A 175 0.32 13.34 9.33
CA PHE A 175 0.07 14.61 10.02
C PHE A 175 -0.54 15.68 9.11
N ASP A 176 -0.02 15.81 7.89
CA ASP A 176 -0.42 16.90 6.97
C ASP A 176 -1.40 16.51 5.86
N TYR A 177 -1.53 15.22 5.52
CA TYR A 177 -2.23 14.80 4.31
C TYR A 177 -3.64 14.30 4.60
N PRO A 178 -4.57 14.43 3.64
CA PRO A 178 -5.94 13.94 3.80
C PRO A 178 -5.96 12.43 4.09
N MET A 179 -6.62 12.05 5.18
CA MET A 179 -7.05 10.68 5.40
C MET A 179 -8.36 10.44 4.65
N ILE A 180 -8.39 9.41 3.80
CA ILE A 180 -9.55 8.99 3.01
C ILE A 180 -9.77 7.51 3.31
N ALA A 181 -10.75 7.21 4.16
CA ALA A 181 -11.04 5.84 4.60
C ALA A 181 -12.18 5.16 3.81
N ASP A 182 -12.70 5.84 2.78
CA ASP A 182 -13.71 5.32 1.87
C ASP A 182 -13.26 4.02 1.19
N VAL A 183 -14.13 3.02 1.18
CA VAL A 183 -13.85 1.72 0.55
C VAL A 183 -14.43 1.71 -0.87
N THR A 184 -13.54 1.70 -1.86
CA THR A 184 -13.90 1.83 -3.29
C THR A 184 -13.39 0.68 -4.16
N ALA A 185 -12.76 -0.33 -3.56
CA ALA A 185 -12.27 -1.52 -4.23
C ALA A 185 -12.57 -2.80 -3.42
N ASP A 186 -12.24 -3.95 -4.00
CA ASP A 186 -12.30 -5.28 -3.39
C ASP A 186 -11.19 -5.56 -2.36
N PHE A 187 -10.36 -4.56 -2.06
CA PHE A 187 -9.31 -4.58 -1.06
C PHE A 187 -9.17 -3.21 -0.38
N VAL A 188 -8.46 -3.15 0.75
CA VAL A 188 -8.15 -1.91 1.48
C VAL A 188 -6.64 -1.75 1.62
N TYR A 189 -6.16 -0.50 1.56
CA TYR A 189 -4.76 -0.16 1.66
C TYR A 189 -4.56 0.99 2.66
N ALA A 190 -3.84 0.73 3.75
CA ALA A 190 -3.52 1.70 4.79
C ALA A 190 -2.02 1.94 4.87
N ARG A 191 -1.62 3.21 4.95
CA ARG A 191 -0.25 3.61 5.31
C ARG A 191 -0.29 4.27 6.67
N LEU A 192 0.34 3.64 7.65
CA LEU A 192 0.45 4.12 9.02
C LEU A 192 1.71 5.00 9.09
N GLN A 193 1.54 6.32 9.04
CA GLN A 193 2.62 7.29 8.82
C GLN A 193 2.89 8.26 9.98
N LYS A 194 2.22 8.10 11.14
CA LYS A 194 2.42 8.87 12.37
C LYS A 194 3.20 8.12 13.46
N GLY A 195 3.99 7.12 13.09
CA GLY A 195 4.81 6.38 14.05
C GLY A 195 5.83 7.28 14.77
N SER A 196 6.40 6.80 15.87
CA SER A 196 7.48 7.47 16.60
C SER A 196 8.71 6.55 16.74
N ASP A 197 9.90 7.13 16.59
CA ASP A 197 11.17 6.44 16.85
C ASP A 197 11.35 6.12 18.35
N GLU A 198 10.64 6.83 19.24
CA GLU A 198 10.67 6.61 20.69
C GLU A 198 9.84 5.38 21.12
N ILE A 199 8.93 4.93 20.26
CA ILE A 199 8.04 3.80 20.54
C ILE A 199 8.48 2.60 19.70
N LYS A 200 8.93 1.53 20.36
CA LYS A 200 9.46 0.33 19.68
C LYS A 200 8.50 -0.28 18.66
N THR A 201 7.19 -0.11 18.83
CA THR A 201 6.14 -0.60 17.91
C THR A 201 5.58 0.49 16.99
N CYS A 202 6.28 1.63 16.88
CA CYS A 202 5.89 2.87 16.20
C CYS A 202 4.70 3.61 16.86
N TYR A 203 3.67 2.90 17.30
CA TYR A 203 2.46 3.49 17.88
C TYR A 203 2.29 3.08 19.34
N ALA A 204 1.65 3.95 20.12
CA ALA A 204 1.23 3.63 21.48
C ALA A 204 0.29 2.41 21.47
N GLU A 205 0.23 1.68 22.58
CA GLU A 205 -0.54 0.43 22.66
C GLU A 205 -2.03 0.61 22.30
N GLU A 206 -2.65 1.70 22.76
CA GLU A 206 -4.05 1.99 22.46
C GLU A 206 -4.28 2.31 20.98
N ASP A 207 -3.33 3.01 20.34
CA ASP A 207 -3.38 3.28 18.90
C ASP A 207 -3.18 1.99 18.08
N MET A 208 -2.30 1.09 18.52
CA MET A 208 -2.13 -0.24 17.91
C MET A 208 -3.42 -1.06 17.99
N LYS A 209 -4.10 -1.07 19.15
CA LYS A 209 -5.39 -1.76 19.32
C LYS A 209 -6.48 -1.14 18.45
N ALA A 210 -6.54 0.18 18.36
CA ALA A 210 -7.49 0.88 17.50
C ALA A 210 -7.26 0.52 16.03
N TRP A 211 -6.01 0.56 15.57
CA TRP A 211 -5.66 0.14 14.21
C TRP A 211 -5.97 -1.33 13.95
N ALA A 212 -5.65 -2.25 14.86
CA ALA A 212 -5.99 -3.66 14.70
C ALA A 212 -7.50 -3.86 14.48
N LYS A 213 -8.35 -3.22 15.31
CA LYS A 213 -9.81 -3.26 15.16
C LYS A 213 -10.28 -2.72 13.81
N ARG A 214 -9.67 -1.62 13.31
CA ARG A 214 -9.99 -1.05 11.98
C ARG A 214 -9.65 -2.03 10.86
N LEU A 215 -8.49 -2.67 10.92
CA LEU A 215 -8.04 -3.67 9.95
C LEU A 215 -8.97 -4.89 9.93
N GLU A 216 -9.36 -5.39 11.11
CA GLU A 216 -10.34 -6.49 11.25
C GLU A 216 -11.71 -6.11 10.66
N THR A 217 -12.21 -4.92 10.98
CA THR A 217 -13.50 -4.42 10.48
C THR A 217 -13.52 -4.37 8.95
N TRP A 218 -12.45 -3.86 8.32
CA TRP A 218 -12.31 -3.88 6.86
C TRP A 218 -12.23 -5.30 6.29
N ALA A 219 -11.50 -6.20 6.95
CA ALA A 219 -11.33 -7.57 6.50
C ALA A 219 -12.63 -8.37 6.54
N GLU A 220 -13.52 -8.09 7.50
CA GLU A 220 -14.86 -8.66 7.61
C GLU A 220 -15.86 -8.08 6.59
N GLY A 221 -15.46 -7.03 5.86
CA GLY A 221 -16.28 -6.39 4.85
C GLY A 221 -17.05 -5.16 5.33
N ASP A 222 -16.86 -4.74 6.57
CA ASP A 222 -17.42 -3.51 7.12
C ASP A 222 -16.49 -2.30 6.87
N VAL A 223 -16.89 -1.14 7.41
CA VAL A 223 -16.14 0.12 7.36
C VAL A 223 -16.02 0.64 8.79
N PRO A 224 -14.82 0.99 9.29
CA PRO A 224 -14.65 1.58 10.62
C PRO A 224 -15.46 2.87 10.78
N ASP A 225 -16.09 3.04 11.93
CA ASP A 225 -16.95 4.17 12.27
C ASP A 225 -16.19 5.36 12.87
N ASP A 226 -14.90 5.20 13.14
CA ASP A 226 -14.03 6.18 13.78
C ASP A 226 -13.05 6.88 12.82
N LEU A 227 -13.11 6.55 11.52
CA LEU A 227 -12.28 7.16 10.48
C LEU A 227 -13.08 8.13 9.60
N PRO A 228 -12.46 9.21 9.10
CA PRO A 228 -13.13 10.16 8.22
C PRO A 228 -13.46 9.53 6.86
N LEU A 229 -14.74 9.57 6.49
CA LEU A 229 -15.22 9.29 5.14
C LEU A 229 -15.39 10.59 4.36
N VAL A 230 -14.95 10.59 3.11
CA VAL A 230 -15.14 11.70 2.17
C VAL A 230 -16.57 11.68 1.61
N ASP A 231 -17.12 10.50 1.33
CA ASP A 231 -18.52 10.32 0.94
C ASP A 231 -19.25 9.41 1.94
N ASP A 232 -19.88 10.03 2.93
CA ASP A 232 -20.68 9.35 3.96
C ASP A 232 -21.97 8.71 3.42
N LYS A 233 -22.30 8.88 2.12
CA LYS A 233 -23.42 8.23 1.42
C LYS A 233 -22.98 7.05 0.58
N HIS A 234 -21.69 6.91 0.30
CA HIS A 234 -21.16 5.73 -0.37
C HIS A 234 -21.36 4.50 0.51
N ARG A 235 -21.93 3.43 -0.08
CA ARG A 235 -22.24 2.17 0.62
C ARG A 235 -21.55 1.03 -0.12
N PRO A 236 -20.31 0.67 0.26
CA PRO A 236 -19.64 -0.49 -0.34
C PRO A 236 -20.41 -1.77 0.01
N LYS A 237 -20.34 -2.77 -0.88
CA LYS A 237 -20.91 -4.10 -0.59
C LYS A 237 -20.19 -4.71 0.61
N LYS A 238 -20.96 -5.30 1.53
CA LYS A 238 -20.41 -6.04 2.68
C LYS A 238 -19.92 -7.41 2.22
N GLU A 239 -18.65 -7.48 1.86
CA GLU A 239 -17.96 -8.68 1.41
C GLU A 239 -16.54 -8.68 2.01
N PRO A 240 -15.99 -9.84 2.39
CA PRO A 240 -14.62 -9.92 2.92
C PRO A 240 -13.59 -9.27 1.99
N ARG A 241 -12.63 -8.53 2.55
CA ARG A 241 -11.62 -7.78 1.76
C ARG A 241 -10.22 -8.09 2.24
N ASP A 242 -9.29 -8.24 1.29
CA ASP A 242 -7.88 -8.24 1.64
C ASP A 242 -7.46 -6.84 2.13
N VAL A 243 -6.67 -6.80 3.19
CA VAL A 243 -6.24 -5.56 3.83
C VAL A 243 -4.73 -5.50 3.86
N PHE A 244 -4.16 -4.42 3.31
CA PHE A 244 -2.73 -4.15 3.32
C PHE A 244 -2.45 -2.98 4.25
N ALA A 245 -1.59 -3.17 5.26
CA ALA A 245 -1.23 -2.13 6.21
C ALA A 245 0.30 -1.99 6.30
N PHE A 246 0.80 -0.78 6.04
CA PHE A 246 2.23 -0.50 6.00
C PHE A 246 2.64 0.47 7.11
N PHE A 247 3.57 0.04 7.96
CA PHE A 247 4.30 0.92 8.87
C PHE A 247 5.42 1.61 8.09
N ILE A 248 5.31 2.92 7.91
CA ILE A 248 6.22 3.67 7.02
C ILE A 248 6.27 5.15 7.42
N HIS A 249 7.20 5.92 6.82
CA HIS A 249 7.38 7.35 7.03
C HIS A 249 7.94 7.69 8.42
N GLU A 250 7.11 8.05 9.40
CA GLU A 250 7.55 8.32 10.77
C GLU A 250 7.69 7.03 11.58
N GLY A 251 8.63 7.00 12.53
CA GLY A 251 8.93 5.77 13.29
C GLY A 251 9.70 4.73 12.48
N LYS A 252 10.35 5.11 11.37
CA LYS A 252 10.89 4.17 10.37
C LYS A 252 11.91 3.20 10.96
N VAL A 253 12.71 3.63 11.93
CA VAL A 253 13.69 2.74 12.61
C VAL A 253 12.99 1.56 13.29
N ASN A 254 11.75 1.75 13.72
CA ASN A 254 10.93 0.76 14.42
C ASN A 254 9.89 0.08 13.50
N ALA A 255 9.76 0.48 12.23
CA ALA A 255 8.70 -0.01 11.35
C ALA A 255 8.58 -1.55 11.24
N PRO A 256 9.69 -2.33 11.15
CA PRO A 256 9.59 -3.79 11.14
C PRO A 256 8.98 -4.34 12.43
N TYR A 257 9.34 -3.76 13.59
CA TYR A 257 8.79 -4.15 14.89
C TYR A 257 7.32 -3.76 15.03
N GLY A 258 6.90 -2.58 14.54
CA GLY A 258 5.50 -2.19 14.49
C GLY A 258 4.66 -3.16 13.64
N ALA A 259 5.14 -3.49 12.44
CA ALA A 259 4.46 -4.43 11.55
C ALA A 259 4.35 -5.86 12.14
N MET A 260 5.42 -6.35 12.78
CA MET A 260 5.42 -7.64 13.47
C MET A 260 4.48 -7.65 14.68
N ALA A 261 4.51 -6.60 15.51
CA ALA A 261 3.64 -6.49 16.68
C ALA A 261 2.16 -6.39 16.28
N MET A 262 1.84 -5.67 15.19
CA MET A 262 0.48 -5.65 14.66
C MET A 262 0.03 -7.04 14.20
N ARG A 263 0.91 -7.80 13.55
CA ARG A 263 0.59 -9.16 13.12
C ARG A 263 0.29 -10.07 14.31
N GLU A 264 1.14 -10.05 15.32
CA GLU A 264 0.95 -10.83 16.56
C GLU A 264 -0.36 -10.44 17.27
N LEU A 265 -0.66 -9.14 17.32
CA LEU A 265 -1.91 -8.64 17.90
C LEU A 265 -3.15 -9.19 17.17
N LEU A 266 -3.12 -9.22 15.83
CA LEU A 266 -4.21 -9.75 15.00
C LEU A 266 -4.34 -11.29 15.15
N GLU A 267 -3.21 -12.02 15.17
CA GLU A 267 -3.19 -13.48 15.35
C GLU A 267 -3.68 -13.91 16.74
N SER A 268 -3.47 -13.09 17.78
CA SER A 268 -3.97 -13.38 19.13
C SER A 268 -5.49 -13.20 19.30
N ARG A 269 -6.14 -12.55 18.33
CA ARG A 269 -7.56 -12.20 18.34
C ARG A 269 -8.42 -13.11 17.47
N SER A 270 -7.81 -13.82 16.52
CA SER A 270 -8.46 -14.79 15.61
C SER A 270 -8.69 -16.14 16.28
#